data_AF-C5T605-F1
#
_entry.id   AF-C5T605-F1
#
_cell.length_a   1.000
_cell.length_b   1.000
_cell.length_c   1.000
_cell.angle_alpha   90.00
_cell.angle_beta   90.00
_cell.angle_gamma   90.00
#
_symmetry.space_group_name_H-M   'P 1'
#
loop_
_entity.id
_entity.type
_entity.pdbx_description
1 polymer ?
#
loop_
_entity_poly.entity_id
_entity_poly.type
_entity_poly.pdbx_seq_one_letter_code
_entity_poly.pdbx_strand_id
1 'polypeptide(L)' 'MPFAYVEAAANLLTNAVLDPFGKIPEFKYCAVALAVLPPEGQ' A
#
# COMPACT_ATOMS: atom_id res chain seq x y z
N MET A 1 0.01 6.44 2.95
CA MET A 1 1.38 6.14 2.50
C MET A 1 1.56 6.69 1.09
N PRO A 2 2.71 7.30 0.74
CA PRO A 2 2.98 7.73 -0.64
C PRO A 2 3.24 6.53 -1.55
N PHE A 3 2.91 6.64 -2.84
CA PHE A 3 3.10 5.58 -3.84
C PHE A 3 3.96 6.02 -5.04
N ALA A 4 4.57 7.21 -4.95
CA ALA A 4 5.43 7.77 -6.00
C ALA A 4 6.92 7.41 -5.82
N TYR A 5 7.28 6.68 -4.77
CA TYR A 5 8.64 6.21 -4.50
C TYR A 5 8.75 4.74 -4.88
N VAL A 6 9.82 4.39 -5.60
CA VAL A 6 10.06 3.01 -6.04
C VAL A 6 10.51 2.15 -4.86
N GLU A 7 11.36 2.69 -3.98
CA GLU A 7 11.93 1.97 -2.83
C GLU A 7 10.89 1.66 -1.75
N ALA A 8 9.78 2.40 -1.74
CA ALA A 8 8.70 2.26 -0.75
C ALA A 8 7.32 2.33 -1.44
N ALA A 9 7.12 1.45 -2.43
CA ALA A 9 5.95 1.42 -3.30
C ALA A 9 4.67 0.95 -2.58
N ALA A 10 3.92 1.89 -1.96
CA ALA A 10 2.71 1.57 -1.20
C ALA A 10 1.57 0.98 -2.04
N ASN A 11 1.56 1.20 -3.36
CA ASN A 11 0.56 0.61 -4.28
C ASN A 11 0.63 -0.92 -4.34
N LEU A 12 1.76 -1.53 -3.96
CA LEU A 12 1.87 -2.99 -3.83
C LEU A 12 1.00 -3.56 -2.72
N LEU A 13 0.63 -2.72 -1.73
CA LEU A 13 -0.20 -3.12 -0.60
C LEU A 13 -1.70 -2.93 -0.88
N THR A 14 -2.08 -2.05 -1.81
CA THR A 14 -3.49 -1.69 -2.05
C THR A 14 -4.25 -2.75 -2.85
N ASN A 15 -5.58 -2.72 -2.76
CA ASN A 15 -6.45 -3.62 -3.52
C ASN A 15 -6.46 -3.26 -5.03
N ALA A 16 -6.28 -4.24 -5.91
CA ALA A 16 -6.28 -4.07 -7.36
C ALA A 16 -7.69 -4.00 -7.98
N VAL A 17 -8.75 -4.15 -7.17
CA VAL A 17 -10.13 -4.01 -7.63
C VAL A 17 -10.38 -2.58 -8.10
N LEU A 18 -11.07 -2.48 -9.24
CA LEU A 18 -11.52 -1.21 -9.80
C LEU A 18 -13.00 -0.98 -9.48
N ASP A 19 -13.38 0.29 -9.31
CA ASP A 19 -14.78 0.67 -9.31
C ASP A 19 -15.50 0.12 -10.57
N PRO A 20 -16.70 -0.49 -10.43
CA PRO A 20 -17.36 -1.15 -11.54
C PRO A 20 -17.72 -0.21 -12.70
N PHE A 21 -17.93 1.08 -12.45
CA PHE A 21 -18.37 2.05 -13.45
C PHE A 21 -17.22 2.96 -13.91
N GLY A 22 -16.60 3.67 -12.97
CA GLY A 22 -15.56 4.66 -13.23
C GLY A 22 -14.16 4.06 -13.46
N LYS A 23 -13.98 2.76 -13.20
CA LYS A 23 -12.68 2.05 -13.32
C LYS A 23 -11.55 2.70 -12.52
N ILE A 24 -11.91 3.33 -11.40
CA ILE A 24 -10.96 3.99 -10.50
C ILE A 24 -10.41 2.95 -9.50
N PRO A 25 -9.09 2.91 -9.27
CA PRO A 25 -8.48 2.00 -8.30
C PRO A 25 -8.73 2.41 -6.84
N GLU A 26 -8.80 1.41 -5.96
CA GLU A 26 -9.06 1.57 -4.52
C GLU A 26 -7.80 1.94 -3.73
N PHE A 27 -7.24 3.14 -3.95
CA PHE A 27 -6.00 3.57 -3.26
C PHE A 27 -6.20 4.19 -1.87
N LYS A 28 -7.42 4.63 -1.54
CA LYS A 28 -7.66 5.40 -0.31
C LYS A 28 -7.75 4.54 0.95
N TYR A 29 -8.09 3.26 0.80
CA TYR A 29 -8.24 2.32 1.92
C TYR A 29 -7.57 1.00 1.61
N CYS A 30 -6.85 0.47 2.60
CA CYS A 30 -6.30 -0.87 2.57
C CYS A 30 -6.11 -1.35 4.02
N ALA A 31 -6.58 -2.56 4.32
CA ALA A 31 -6.35 -3.18 5.61
C ALA A 31 -4.92 -3.75 5.64
N VAL A 32 -4.14 -3.34 6.64
CA VAL A 32 -2.75 -3.78 6.81
C VAL A 32 -2.49 -4.17 8.26
N ALA A 33 -1.56 -5.11 8.45
CA ALA A 33 -1.00 -5.41 9.75
C ALA A 33 0.37 -4.73 9.88
N LEU A 34 0.58 -3.99 10.97
CA LEU A 34 1.86 -3.37 11.26
C LEU A 34 2.65 -4.25 12.24
N ALA A 35 3.95 -4.33 12.02
CA ALA A 35 4.90 -4.93 12.95
C ALA A 35 6.08 -3.99 13.13
N VAL A 36 6.68 -4.02 14.32
CA VAL A 36 7.92 -3.31 14.60
C VAL A 36 9.06 -4.11 13.99
N LEU A 37 9.89 -3.48 13.16
CA LEU A 37 11.14 -4.09 12.74
C LEU A 37 12.11 -4.08 13.94
N PRO A 38 12.80 -5.18 14.24
CA PRO A 38 13.90 -5.13 15.20
C PRO A 38 14.94 -4.10 14.74
N PRO A 39 15.65 -3.45 15.68
CA PRO A 39 16.73 -2.54 15.31
C PRO A 39 17.79 -3.29 14.50
N GLU A 40 18.24 -2.69 13.40
CA GLU A 40 19.34 -3.25 12.61
C GLU A 40 20.64 -3.20 13.42
N GLY A 41 21.19 -4.38 13.75
CA GLY A 41 22.50 -4.51 14.39
C GLY A 41 22.50 -4.72 15.91
N GLN A 42 21.75 -5.72 16.41
CA GLN A 42 22.02 -6.33 17.71
C GLN A 42 22.20 -7.84 17.58
#